data_AF-A0A8J5SQS2-F1
#
_entry.id   AF-A0A8J5SQS2-F1
#
_cell.length_a   1.000
_cell.length_b   1.000
_cell.length_c   1.000
_cell.angle_alpha   90.00
_cell.angle_beta   90.00
_cell.angle_gamma   90.00
#
_symmetry.space_group_name_H-M   'P 1'
#
loop_
_entity.id
_entity.type
_entity.pdbx_description
1 polymer ?
#
loop_
_entity_poly.entity_id
_entity_poly.type
_entity_poly.pdbx_seq_one_letter_code
_entity_poly.pdbx_strand_id
1 'polypeptide(L)'
;MFSKVKIGCCSTCFLVSLQYLEDKYPERPLLPQDLKMKALNLQIASIVCSGIQPLHNLTVLRFIEQKVGTGESLPWTQQQIDRGFTAAENLIKGCAGKYATGDEVQLADVFLAPQIFSAVTRFQVNMSNYPTLARLHDEYMKHPAFQAALPDRQPDAPSST
;
A
#
# COMPACT_ATOMS: atom_id res chain seq x y z
N MET A 1 11.50 -12.11 -3.99
CA MET A 1 11.41 -11.42 -2.69
C MET A 1 10.04 -11.67 -2.06
N PHE A 2 8.95 -11.39 -2.78
CA PHE A 2 7.57 -11.48 -2.28
C PHE A 2 7.04 -12.90 -1.95
N SER A 3 7.54 -13.98 -2.57
CA SER A 3 7.02 -15.35 -2.34
C SER A 3 7.58 -16.08 -1.11
N LYS A 4 8.55 -15.50 -0.40
CA LYS A 4 9.17 -16.09 0.80
C LYS A 4 8.94 -15.28 2.07
N VAL A 5 8.28 -14.13 1.96
CA VAL A 5 7.81 -13.39 3.14
C VAL A 5 6.51 -14.08 3.56
N LYS A 6 6.59 -14.99 4.53
CA LYS A 6 5.41 -15.36 5.31
C LYS A 6 4.84 -14.04 5.84
N ILE A 7 3.64 -13.65 5.38
CA ILE A 7 2.85 -12.56 5.96
C ILE A 7 2.33 -13.07 7.32
N GLY A 8 3.27 -13.21 8.24
CA GLY A 8 3.12 -13.74 9.58
C GLY A 8 4.15 -13.06 10.46
N CYS A 9 4.23 -11.73 10.37
CA CYS A 9 5.07 -10.93 11.24
C CYS A 9 4.23 -9.76 11.74
N CYS A 10 4.02 -9.77 13.06
CA CYS A 10 3.43 -8.74 13.91
C CYS A 10 3.08 -7.42 13.20
N SER A 11 1.79 -7.06 13.22
CA SER A 11 1.19 -5.84 12.66
C SER A 11 1.74 -4.51 13.20
N THR A 12 2.85 -4.52 13.95
CA THR A 12 3.38 -3.35 14.65
C THR A 12 4.41 -2.56 13.85
N CYS A 13 5.20 -3.15 12.94
CA CYS A 13 6.23 -2.40 12.20
C CYS A 13 6.59 -2.96 10.80
N PHE A 14 5.64 -3.07 9.87
CA PHE A 14 5.90 -3.57 8.50
C PHE A 14 7.09 -2.87 7.79
N LEU A 15 7.24 -1.55 7.98
CA LEU A 15 8.38 -0.79 7.46
C LEU A 15 9.74 -1.28 8.01
N VAL A 16 9.80 -1.68 9.28
CA VAL A 16 11.03 -2.19 9.91
C VAL A 16 11.39 -3.56 9.35
N SER A 17 10.40 -4.42 9.09
CA SER A 17 10.65 -5.70 8.42
C SER A 17 11.20 -5.52 7.01
N LEU A 18 10.73 -4.50 6.27
CA LEU A 18 11.26 -4.18 4.95
C LEU A 18 12.69 -3.62 5.02
N GLN A 19 13.01 -2.79 6.01
CA GLN A 19 14.39 -2.34 6.23
C GLN A 19 15.34 -3.52 6.49
N TYR A 20 14.93 -4.49 7.32
CA TYR A 20 15.72 -5.70 7.54
C TYR A 20 15.95 -6.49 6.24
N LEU A 21 14.95 -6.57 5.36
CA LEU A 21 15.09 -7.26 4.08
C LEU A 21 16.01 -6.48 3.12
N GLU A 22 15.96 -5.15 3.14
CA GLU A 22 16.86 -4.29 2.37
C GLU A 22 18.31 -4.53 2.79
N ASP A 23 18.59 -4.59 4.09
CA ASP A 23 19.93 -4.82 4.63
C ASP A 23 20.41 -6.27 4.36
N LYS A 24 19.49 -7.24 4.37
CA LYS A 24 19.81 -8.66 4.19
C LYS A 24 20.02 -9.08 2.73
N TYR A 25 19.35 -8.41 1.80
CA TYR A 25 19.38 -8.74 0.37
C TYR A 25 19.76 -7.51 -0.49
N PRO A 26 20.99 -6.98 -0.32
CA PRO A 26 21.41 -5.73 -0.97
C PRO A 26 21.50 -5.82 -2.49
N GLU A 27 21.55 -7.04 -3.06
CA GLU A 27 21.57 -7.27 -4.50
C GLU A 27 20.22 -7.04 -5.20
N ARG A 28 19.14 -6.81 -4.44
CA ARG A 28 17.79 -6.51 -4.94
C ARG A 28 17.18 -5.34 -4.17
N PRO A 29 17.76 -4.13 -4.30
CA PRO A 29 17.34 -2.99 -3.50
C PRO A 29 15.93 -2.54 -3.90
N LEU A 30 15.09 -2.27 -2.90
CA LEU A 30 13.81 -1.59 -3.09
C LEU A 30 13.94 -0.07 -2.88
N LEU A 31 15.11 0.41 -2.45
CA LEU A 31 15.39 1.82 -2.34
C LEU A 31 16.42 2.26 -3.38
N PRO A 32 16.16 3.38 -4.09
CA PRO A 32 17.11 3.89 -5.06
C PRO A 32 18.34 4.49 -4.36
N GLN A 33 19.46 4.53 -5.08
CA GLN A 33 20.70 5.15 -4.58
C GLN A 33 20.60 6.68 -4.52
N ASP A 34 19.83 7.30 -5.41
CA ASP A 34 19.57 8.74 -5.35
C ASP A 34 18.83 9.10 -4.05
N LEU A 35 19.44 9.98 -3.26
CA LEU A 35 18.96 10.30 -1.91
C LEU A 35 17.59 10.98 -1.92
N LYS A 36 17.27 11.77 -2.95
CA LYS A 36 15.97 12.45 -3.05
C LYS A 36 14.88 11.44 -3.37
N MET A 37 15.12 10.55 -4.32
CA MET A 37 14.21 9.47 -4.67
C MET A 37 14.03 8.47 -3.52
N LYS A 38 15.10 8.22 -2.75
CA LYS A 38 15.05 7.39 -1.54
C LYS A 38 14.15 8.02 -0.49
N ALA A 39 14.33 9.31 -0.22
CA ALA A 39 13.49 10.05 0.72
C ALA A 39 12.01 10.07 0.28
N LEU A 40 11.75 10.26 -1.03
CA LEU A 40 10.40 10.20 -1.59
C LEU A 40 9.74 8.83 -1.39
N ASN A 41 10.48 7.74 -1.66
CA ASN A 41 9.99 6.38 -1.44
C ASN A 41 9.61 6.13 0.03
N LEU A 42 10.47 6.55 0.96
CA LEU A 42 10.20 6.47 2.39
C LEU A 42 9.01 7.35 2.82
N GLN A 43 8.87 8.54 2.23
CA GLN A 43 7.75 9.43 2.50
C GLN A 43 6.41 8.80 2.08
N ILE A 44 6.33 8.22 0.89
CA ILE A 44 5.12 7.54 0.38
C ILE A 44 4.80 6.31 1.24
N ALA A 45 5.82 5.50 1.54
CA ALA A 45 5.67 4.35 2.44
C ALA A 45 5.14 4.77 3.82
N SER A 46 5.65 5.88 4.37
CA SER A 46 5.20 6.43 5.65
C SER A 46 3.76 6.93 5.59
N ILE A 47 3.37 7.64 4.53
CA ILE A 47 1.97 8.09 4.33
C ILE A 47 1.02 6.90 4.40
N VAL A 48 1.31 5.82 3.67
CA VAL A 48 0.45 4.62 3.70
C VAL A 48 0.49 3.94 5.07
N CYS A 49 1.69 3.65 5.58
CA CYS A 49 1.89 2.82 6.77
C CYS A 49 1.44 3.49 8.08
N SER A 50 1.53 4.82 8.16
CA SER A 50 1.21 5.56 9.38
C SER A 50 -0.01 6.47 9.23
N GLY A 51 -0.20 7.05 8.04
CA GLY A 51 -1.24 8.04 7.78
C GLY A 51 -2.54 7.49 7.22
N ILE A 52 -2.53 6.27 6.65
CA ILE A 52 -3.73 5.65 6.08
C ILE A 52 -4.08 4.35 6.82
N GLN A 53 -3.21 3.34 6.72
CA GLN A 53 -3.53 1.97 7.11
C GLN A 53 -3.96 1.80 8.58
N PRO A 54 -3.31 2.45 9.56
CA PRO A 54 -3.72 2.30 10.95
C PRO A 54 -5.11 2.87 11.24
N LEU A 55 -5.52 3.90 10.51
CA LEU A 55 -6.79 4.60 10.73
C LEU A 55 -8.00 3.82 10.22
N HIS A 56 -7.80 2.89 9.27
CA HIS A 56 -8.83 1.96 8.81
C HIS A 56 -8.59 0.51 9.25
N ASN A 57 -7.73 0.32 10.26
CA ASN A 57 -7.56 -0.97 10.88
C ASN A 57 -8.87 -1.48 11.50
N LEU A 58 -9.12 -2.80 11.44
CA LEU A 58 -10.33 -3.43 11.97
C LEU A 58 -10.66 -3.04 13.42
N THR A 59 -9.66 -2.87 14.28
CA THR A 59 -9.87 -2.44 15.67
C THR A 59 -10.44 -1.03 15.73
N VAL A 60 -9.91 -0.11 14.91
CA VAL A 60 -10.39 1.27 14.81
C VAL A 60 -11.79 1.30 14.20
N LEU A 61 -12.03 0.56 13.12
CA LEU A 61 -13.35 0.52 12.47
C LEU A 61 -14.42 -0.04 13.42
N ARG A 62 -14.12 -1.11 14.16
CA ARG A 62 -15.05 -1.65 15.18
C ARG A 62 -15.34 -0.64 16.28
N PHE A 63 -14.33 0.12 16.72
CA PHE A 63 -14.53 1.18 17.71
C PHE A 63 -15.47 2.26 17.19
N ILE A 64 -15.29 2.71 15.94
CA ILE A 64 -16.15 3.71 15.29
C ILE A 64 -17.60 3.22 15.20
N GLU A 65 -17.81 1.99 14.71
CA GLU A 65 -19.14 1.38 14.63
C GLU A 65 -19.84 1.31 16.00
N GLN A 66 -19.08 1.03 17.07
CA GLN A 66 -19.62 0.88 18.42
C GLN A 66 -19.83 2.19 19.18
N LYS A 67 -19.00 3.21 18.94
CA LYS A 67 -18.94 4.43 19.77
C LYS A 67 -19.44 5.67 19.04
N VAL A 68 -19.35 5.72 17.72
CA VAL A 68 -19.79 6.85 16.91
C VAL A 68 -21.15 6.53 16.30
N GLY A 69 -21.29 5.38 15.63
CA GLY A 69 -22.56 4.93 15.07
C GLY A 69 -22.40 3.85 14.01
N THR A 70 -23.46 3.08 13.79
CA THR A 70 -23.48 2.03 12.76
C THR A 70 -23.40 2.65 11.37
N GLY A 71 -22.46 2.19 10.54
CA GLY A 71 -22.21 2.68 9.19
C GLY A 71 -21.19 3.81 9.09
N GLU A 72 -20.68 4.32 10.21
CA GLU A 72 -19.71 5.42 10.24
C GLU A 72 -18.28 4.97 9.86
N SER A 73 -17.97 3.67 9.90
CA SER A 73 -16.63 3.18 9.57
C SER A 73 -16.23 3.39 8.10
N LEU A 74 -17.20 3.27 7.18
CA LEU A 74 -16.91 3.41 5.75
C LEU A 74 -16.61 4.87 5.36
N PRO A 75 -17.47 5.87 5.70
CA PRO A 75 -17.15 7.29 5.46
C PRO A 75 -15.83 7.71 6.10
N TRP A 76 -15.58 7.26 7.34
CA TRP A 76 -14.30 7.51 8.01
C TRP A 76 -13.12 6.98 7.19
N THR A 77 -13.20 5.72 6.76
CA THR A 77 -12.13 5.08 5.99
C THR A 77 -11.88 5.80 4.68
N GLN A 78 -12.95 6.10 3.93
CA GLN A 78 -12.85 6.81 2.65
C GLN A 78 -12.20 8.18 2.82
N GLN A 79 -12.53 8.92 3.89
CA GLN A 79 -11.90 10.21 4.19
C GLN A 79 -10.40 10.09 4.48
N GLN A 80 -9.97 9.08 5.24
CA GLN A 80 -8.54 8.91 5.52
C GLN A 80 -7.75 8.47 4.27
N ILE A 81 -8.35 7.60 3.45
CA ILE A 81 -7.76 7.21 2.17
C ILE A 81 -7.67 8.42 1.24
N ASP A 82 -8.72 9.22 1.11
CA ASP A 82 -8.73 10.41 0.25
C ASP A 82 -7.60 11.39 0.58
N ARG A 83 -7.42 11.70 1.88
CA ARG A 83 -6.33 12.56 2.35
C ARG A 83 -4.96 12.01 1.99
N GLY A 84 -4.74 10.72 2.22
CA GLY A 84 -3.46 10.07 1.94
C GLY A 84 -3.18 9.92 0.45
N PHE A 85 -4.19 9.57 -0.35
CA PHE A 85 -4.08 9.44 -1.80
C PHE A 85 -3.87 10.79 -2.49
N THR A 86 -4.55 11.83 -2.03
CA THR A 86 -4.29 13.20 -2.50
C THR A 86 -2.82 13.60 -2.27
N ALA A 87 -2.26 13.30 -1.09
CA ALA A 87 -0.86 13.57 -0.81
C ALA A 87 0.08 12.74 -1.70
N ALA A 88 -0.17 11.42 -1.80
CA ALA A 88 0.66 10.52 -2.59
C ALA A 88 0.64 10.85 -4.09
N GLU A 89 -0.54 11.08 -4.68
CA GLU A 89 -0.73 11.48 -6.09
C GLU A 89 0.06 12.74 -6.41
N ASN A 90 0.04 13.75 -5.53
CA ASN A 90 0.81 14.98 -5.70
C ASN A 90 2.33 14.75 -5.59
N LEU A 91 2.78 13.89 -4.68
CA LEU A 91 4.21 13.61 -4.47
C LEU A 91 4.85 12.86 -5.64
N ILE A 92 4.13 11.92 -6.24
CA ILE A 92 4.64 11.14 -7.38
C ILE A 92 4.51 11.87 -8.72
N LYS A 93 3.80 13.00 -8.74
CA LYS A 93 3.60 13.81 -9.94
C LYS A 93 4.94 14.27 -10.50
N GLY A 94 5.23 13.90 -11.74
CA GLY A 94 6.46 14.28 -12.44
C GLY A 94 7.66 13.37 -12.20
N CYS A 95 7.55 12.34 -11.35
CA CYS A 95 8.58 11.31 -11.19
C CYS A 95 8.07 9.88 -11.41
N ALA A 96 6.76 9.67 -11.45
CA ALA A 96 6.17 8.39 -11.82
C ALA A 96 6.54 8.00 -13.28
N GLY A 97 7.16 6.84 -13.43
CA GLY A 97 7.41 6.17 -14.71
C GLY A 97 6.40 5.05 -14.90
N LYS A 98 6.85 3.85 -15.24
CA LYS A 98 6.01 2.65 -15.19
C LYS A 98 5.41 2.42 -13.80
N TYR A 99 6.19 2.63 -12.75
CA TYR A 99 5.85 2.52 -11.33
C TYR A 99 5.93 3.88 -10.62
N ALA A 100 5.72 3.93 -9.29
CA ALA A 100 5.52 5.17 -8.54
C ALA A 100 6.68 6.16 -8.64
N THR A 101 7.92 5.66 -8.76
CA THR A 101 9.13 6.49 -8.77
C THR A 101 10.13 6.12 -9.88
N GLY A 102 9.64 5.63 -11.02
CA GLY A 102 10.47 5.25 -12.18
C GLY A 102 9.95 4.00 -12.86
N ASP A 103 10.84 3.27 -13.54
CA ASP A 103 10.46 2.08 -14.35
C ASP A 103 10.69 0.74 -13.64
N GLU A 104 11.25 0.76 -12.43
CA GLU A 104 11.41 -0.40 -11.57
C GLU A 104 10.56 -0.29 -10.31
N VAL A 105 10.16 -1.45 -9.76
CA VAL A 105 9.41 -1.52 -8.50
C VAL A 105 10.34 -1.09 -7.36
N GLN A 106 9.90 -0.11 -6.58
CA GLN A 106 10.60 0.43 -5.41
C GLN A 106 9.70 0.34 -4.17
N LEU A 107 10.22 0.78 -3.02
CA LEU A 107 9.55 0.67 -1.73
C LEU A 107 8.16 1.33 -1.74
N ALA A 108 8.00 2.48 -2.42
CA ALA A 108 6.69 3.13 -2.54
C ALA A 108 5.62 2.20 -3.12
N ASP A 109 5.96 1.43 -4.16
CA ASP A 109 5.04 0.51 -4.83
C ASP A 109 4.62 -0.63 -3.91
N VAL A 110 5.52 -1.12 -3.06
CA VAL A 110 5.26 -2.19 -2.08
C VAL A 110 4.18 -1.79 -1.07
N PHE A 111 4.09 -0.50 -0.73
CA PHE A 111 3.05 0.03 0.14
C PHE A 111 1.79 0.45 -0.62
N LEU A 112 1.95 1.08 -1.79
CA LEU A 112 0.84 1.56 -2.59
C LEU A 112 -0.01 0.42 -3.14
N ALA A 113 0.62 -0.65 -3.65
CA ALA A 113 -0.09 -1.77 -4.29
C ALA A 113 -1.21 -2.38 -3.40
N PRO A 114 -0.95 -2.85 -2.16
CA PRO A 114 -1.99 -3.40 -1.31
C PRO A 114 -3.00 -2.35 -0.83
N GLN A 115 -2.58 -1.09 -0.64
CA GLN A 115 -3.46 -0.02 -0.18
C GLN A 115 -4.44 0.41 -1.28
N ILE A 116 -4.01 0.55 -2.53
CA ILE A 116 -4.88 0.88 -3.66
C ILE A 116 -5.81 -0.29 -3.96
N PHE A 117 -5.30 -1.54 -3.95
CA PHE A 117 -6.15 -2.73 -4.10
C PHE A 117 -7.28 -2.76 -3.06
N SER A 118 -6.98 -2.48 -1.79
CA SER A 118 -7.99 -2.43 -0.72
C SER A 118 -8.96 -1.26 -0.89
N ALA A 119 -8.46 -0.09 -1.30
CA ALA A 119 -9.29 1.09 -1.55
C ALA A 119 -10.37 0.82 -2.63
N VAL A 120 -9.99 0.14 -3.71
CA VAL A 120 -10.91 -0.23 -4.79
C VAL A 120 -11.86 -1.35 -4.37
N THR A 121 -11.32 -2.47 -3.90
CA THR A 121 -12.11 -3.70 -3.72
C THR A 121 -12.93 -3.75 -2.44
N ARG A 122 -12.47 -3.07 -1.37
CA ARG A 122 -13.11 -3.15 -0.04
C ARG A 122 -13.82 -1.86 0.35
N PHE A 123 -13.26 -0.71 0.00
CA PHE A 123 -13.75 0.58 0.47
C PHE A 123 -14.41 1.43 -0.61
N GLN A 124 -14.51 0.90 -1.85
CA GLN A 124 -15.23 1.53 -2.96
C GLN A 124 -14.80 2.99 -3.21
N VAL A 125 -13.51 3.28 -3.03
CA VAL A 125 -12.96 4.61 -3.23
C VAL A 125 -12.99 4.96 -4.72
N ASN A 126 -13.49 6.14 -5.06
CA ASN A 126 -13.47 6.62 -6.43
C ASN A 126 -12.06 7.03 -6.85
N MET A 127 -11.43 6.21 -7.69
CA MET A 127 -10.06 6.44 -8.17
C MET A 127 -9.95 7.49 -9.28
N SER A 128 -11.06 8.04 -9.81
CA SER A 128 -11.01 9.07 -10.85
C SER A 128 -10.27 10.34 -10.41
N ASN A 129 -10.21 10.58 -9.10
CA ASN A 129 -9.51 11.72 -8.50
C ASN A 129 -7.98 11.52 -8.42
N TYR A 130 -7.49 10.28 -8.62
CA TYR A 130 -6.07 9.92 -8.51
C TYR A 130 -5.63 9.15 -9.76
N PRO A 131 -5.56 9.82 -10.93
CA PRO A 131 -5.30 9.16 -12.20
C PRO A 131 -3.95 8.43 -12.25
N THR A 132 -2.92 8.95 -11.56
CA THR A 132 -1.62 8.27 -11.50
C THR A 132 -1.71 7.01 -10.65
N LEU A 133 -2.30 7.08 -9.45
CA LEU A 133 -2.50 5.91 -8.60
C LEU A 133 -3.39 4.84 -9.28
N ALA A 134 -4.42 5.26 -10.03
CA ALA A 134 -5.27 4.36 -10.81
C ALA A 134 -4.46 3.61 -11.88
N ARG A 135 -3.61 4.32 -12.64
CA ARG A 135 -2.69 3.70 -13.62
C ARG A 135 -1.71 2.74 -12.94
N LEU A 136 -1.16 3.12 -11.78
CA LEU A 136 -0.24 2.27 -11.04
C LEU A 136 -0.91 0.96 -10.59
N HIS A 137 -2.16 1.03 -10.13
CA HIS A 137 -2.94 -0.17 -9.82
C HIS A 137 -2.99 -1.14 -11.01
N ASP A 138 -3.27 -0.65 -12.21
CA ASP A 138 -3.32 -1.49 -13.41
C ASP A 138 -1.96 -2.11 -13.74
N GLU A 139 -0.86 -1.39 -13.54
CA GLU A 139 0.49 -1.93 -13.70
C GLU A 139 0.83 -2.97 -12.62
N TYR A 140 0.44 -2.74 -11.36
CA TYR A 140 0.65 -3.70 -10.28
C TYR A 140 -0.10 -5.00 -10.53
N MET A 141 -1.33 -4.93 -11.03
CA MET A 141 -2.15 -6.12 -11.34
C MET A 141 -1.57 -6.96 -12.49
N LYS A 142 -0.65 -6.42 -13.30
CA LYS A 142 0.07 -7.17 -14.35
C LYS A 142 1.39 -7.78 -13.83
N HIS A 143 1.93 -7.28 -12.72
CA HIS A 143 3.25 -7.69 -12.26
C HIS A 143 3.17 -9.07 -11.55
N PRO A 144 3.98 -10.08 -11.96
CA PRO A 144 3.89 -11.43 -11.41
C PRO A 144 4.04 -11.50 -9.90
N ALA A 145 4.90 -10.66 -9.32
CA ALA A 145 5.14 -10.68 -7.88
C ALA A 145 3.96 -10.14 -7.07
N PHE A 146 3.25 -9.12 -7.58
CA PHE A 146 2.05 -8.59 -6.92
C PHE A 146 0.89 -9.55 -7.09
N GLN A 147 0.74 -10.15 -8.28
CA GLN A 147 -0.26 -11.20 -8.50
C GLN A 147 -0.09 -12.39 -7.54
N ALA A 148 1.14 -12.87 -7.34
CA ALA A 148 1.42 -13.96 -6.40
C ALA A 148 1.16 -13.57 -4.93
N ALA A 149 1.18 -12.28 -4.60
CA ALA A 149 0.93 -11.74 -3.27
C ALA A 149 -0.55 -11.36 -3.03
N LEU A 150 -1.45 -11.60 -4.00
CA LEU A 150 -2.88 -11.33 -3.82
C LEU A 150 -3.47 -12.16 -2.66
N PRO A 151 -4.40 -11.60 -1.87
CA PRO A 151 -5.02 -12.30 -0.74
C PRO A 151 -5.57 -13.68 -1.11
N ASP A 152 -6.30 -13.79 -2.23
CA ASP A 152 -6.94 -15.04 -2.67
C ASP A 152 -5.96 -16.12 -3.13
N ARG A 153 -4.67 -15.77 -3.29
CA ARG A 153 -3.60 -16.70 -3.68
C ARG A 153 -2.71 -17.10 -2.51
N GLN A 154 -3.04 -16.67 -1.29
CA GLN A 154 -2.29 -17.06 -0.11
C GLN A 154 -2.73 -18.45 0.39
N PRO A 155 -1.84 -19.24 1.02
CA PRO A 155 -2.18 -20.59 1.49
C PRO A 155 -3.33 -20.64 2.52
N ASP A 156 -3.58 -19.52 3.20
CA ASP A 156 -4.63 -19.33 4.19
C ASP A 156 -5.89 -18.63 3.62
N ALA A 157 -5.94 -18.40 2.31
CA ALA A 157 -7.14 -17.87 1.66
C ALA A 157 -8.33 -18.80 1.90
N PRO A 158 -9.52 -18.27 2.27
CA PRO A 158 -10.71 -19.09 2.39
C PRO A 158 -11.03 -19.71 1.03
N SER A 159 -11.29 -21.02 1.03
CA SER A 159 -11.71 -21.74 -0.17
C SER A 159 -12.96 -21.08 -0.76
N SER A 160 -12.89 -20.68 -2.03
CA SER A 160 -14.04 -20.21 -2.79
C SER A 160 -15.13 -21.29 -2.72
N THR A 161 -16.16 -21.04 -1.91
CA THR A 161 -17.30 -21.95 -1.75
C THR A 161 -18.41 -21.52 -2.70
#